data_AF-A0A4R5EPN1-F1
#
_entry.id   AF-A0A4R5EPN1-F1
#
_cell.length_a   1.000
_cell.length_b   1.000
_cell.length_c   1.000
_cell.angle_alpha   90.00
_cell.angle_beta   90.00
_cell.angle_gamma   90.00
#
_symmetry.space_group_name_H-M   'P 1'
#
loop_
_entity.id
_entity.type
_entity.pdbx_description
1 polymer ?
#
loop_
_entity_poly.entity_id
_entity_poly.type
_entity_poly.pdbx_seq_one_letter_code
_entity_poly.pdbx_strand_id
1 'polypeptide(L)'
;MTAVLGQIMAHVRLVGRMGKATDTDLIGAYEAGDLSQKEWAEMVQICRGCDWADHCDAWLDSHEKVTCPPENCLNLSKFEELEVRAKARAEKGGVEC
;
A
#
# COMPACT_ATOMS: atom_id res chain seq x y z
N MET A 1 7.08 -10.44 -25.05
CA MET A 1 6.63 -9.02 -25.13
C MET A 1 7.10 -8.35 -23.86
N THR A 2 8.05 -7.44 -23.94
CA THR A 2 8.47 -6.61 -22.80
C THR A 2 7.43 -5.52 -22.60
N ALA A 3 6.52 -5.70 -21.64
CA ALA A 3 5.58 -4.65 -21.25
C ALA A 3 6.38 -3.46 -20.69
N VAL A 4 6.05 -2.25 -21.16
CA VAL A 4 6.64 -1.02 -20.63
C VAL A 4 6.05 -0.78 -19.24
N LEU A 5 6.90 -0.79 -18.22
CA LEU A 5 6.48 -0.49 -16.85
C LEU A 5 6.10 0.98 -16.71
N GLY A 6 5.09 1.25 -15.88
CA GLY A 6 4.69 2.62 -15.56
C GLY A 6 5.82 3.43 -14.88
N GLN A 7 5.65 4.75 -14.88
CA GLN A 7 6.65 5.69 -14.37
C GLN A 7 6.81 5.55 -12.86
N ILE A 8 8.04 5.30 -12.38
CA ILE A 8 8.28 4.93 -10.97
C ILE A 8 7.65 5.89 -9.97
N MET A 9 7.82 7.20 -10.16
CA MET A 9 7.32 8.21 -9.22
C MET A 9 5.79 8.31 -9.20
N ALA A 10 5.11 8.00 -10.32
CA ALA A 10 3.65 7.92 -10.34
C ALA A 10 3.16 6.76 -9.46
N HIS A 11 3.83 5.61 -9.50
CA HIS A 11 3.45 4.45 -8.70
C HIS A 11 3.88 4.55 -7.24
N VAL A 12 4.98 5.22 -6.93
CA VAL A 12 5.31 5.61 -5.53
C VAL A 12 4.15 6.44 -4.95
N ARG A 13 3.65 7.43 -5.70
CA ARG A 13 2.50 8.24 -5.28
C ARG A 13 1.25 7.39 -5.11
N LEU A 14 0.91 6.54 -6.08
CA LEU A 14 -0.28 5.68 -6.02
C LEU A 14 -0.27 4.72 -4.84
N VAL A 15 0.87 4.07 -4.57
CA VAL A 15 1.03 3.18 -3.41
C VAL A 15 0.82 3.95 -2.10
N GLY A 16 1.38 5.16 -1.99
CA GLY A 16 1.15 6.03 -0.83
C GLY A 16 -0.31 6.47 -0.69
N ARG A 17 -0.97 6.84 -1.79
CA ARG A 17 -2.40 7.19 -1.79
C ARG A 17 -3.29 6.01 -1.38
N MET A 18 -3.01 4.81 -1.88
CA MET A 18 -3.72 3.59 -1.49
C MET A 18 -3.54 3.32 0.02
N GLY A 19 -2.30 3.42 0.53
CA GLY A 19 -2.05 3.30 1.97
C GLY A 19 -2.84 4.29 2.79
N LYS A 20 -2.92 5.56 2.36
CA LYS A 20 -3.80 6.55 3.02
C LYS A 20 -5.27 6.16 2.96
N ALA A 21 -5.76 5.68 1.81
CA ALA A 21 -7.16 5.30 1.63
C ALA A 21 -7.54 4.10 2.50
N THR A 22 -6.62 3.16 2.71
CA THR A 22 -6.81 1.97 3.56
C THR A 22 -6.38 2.17 5.01
N ASP A 23 -6.10 3.41 5.42
CA ASP A 23 -5.57 3.76 6.76
C ASP A 23 -4.30 2.96 7.16
N THR A 24 -3.53 2.53 6.15
CA THR A 24 -2.27 1.81 6.30
C THR A 24 -1.10 2.80 6.25
N ASP A 25 -0.56 3.14 7.42
CA ASP A 25 0.63 3.98 7.54
C ASP A 25 1.90 3.23 7.10
N LEU A 26 2.28 3.38 5.84
CA LEU A 26 3.48 2.77 5.27
C LEU A 26 4.78 3.30 5.90
N ILE A 27 4.81 4.56 6.34
CA ILE A 27 5.99 5.15 6.97
C ILE A 27 6.15 4.55 8.37
N GLY A 28 5.07 4.56 9.18
CA GLY A 28 5.08 3.94 10.50
C GLY A 28 5.33 2.43 10.44
N ALA A 29 4.85 1.73 9.41
CA ALA A 29 5.19 0.32 9.19
C ALA A 29 6.68 0.12 8.88
N TYR A 30 7.29 1.01 8.10
CA TYR A 30 8.73 0.97 7.84
C TYR A 30 9.55 1.24 9.11
N GLU A 31 9.20 2.28 9.86
CA GLU A 31 9.89 2.64 11.10
C GLU A 31 9.76 1.56 12.19
N ALA A 32 8.62 0.88 12.27
CA ALA A 32 8.40 -0.23 13.18
C ALA A 32 9.08 -1.55 12.73
N GLY A 33 9.62 -1.61 11.52
CA GLY A 33 10.20 -2.83 10.94
C GLY A 33 9.18 -3.83 10.39
N ASP A 34 7.89 -3.46 10.33
CA ASP A 34 6.81 -4.24 9.74
C ASP A 34 6.83 -4.22 8.21
N LEU A 35 7.52 -3.25 7.60
CA LEU A 35 7.72 -3.12 6.16
C LEU A 35 9.19 -2.82 5.88
N SER A 36 9.92 -3.73 5.25
CA SER A 36 11.29 -3.41 4.83
C SER A 36 11.33 -2.48 3.62
N GLN A 37 12.44 -1.75 3.43
CA GLN A 37 12.64 -0.92 2.23
C GLN A 37 12.55 -1.75 0.94
N LYS A 38 13.03 -3.00 0.98
CA LYS A 38 12.96 -3.93 -0.15
C LYS A 38 11.51 -4.30 -0.46
N GLU A 39 10.72 -4.67 0.54
CA GLU A 39 9.29 -4.98 0.35
C GLU A 39 8.52 -3.78 -0.19
N TRP A 40 8.82 -2.57 0.31
CA TRP A 40 8.17 -1.36 -0.20
C TRP A 40 8.55 -1.09 -1.67
N ALA A 41 9.83 -1.25 -2.03
CA ALA A 41 10.26 -1.16 -3.43
C ALA A 41 9.56 -2.22 -4.30
N GLU A 42 9.39 -3.45 -3.80
CA GLU A 42 8.66 -4.52 -4.48
C GLU A 42 7.18 -4.17 -4.68
N MET A 43 6.50 -3.58 -3.68
CA MET A 43 5.14 -3.08 -3.84
C MET A 43 5.02 -2.08 -4.98
N VAL A 44 5.97 -1.15 -5.08
CA VAL A 44 6.02 -0.18 -6.19
C VAL A 44 6.27 -0.89 -7.52
N GLN A 45 7.21 -1.84 -7.59
CA GLN A 45 7.49 -2.58 -8.83
C GLN A 45 6.29 -3.40 -9.31
N ILE A 46 5.58 -4.08 -8.39
CA ILE A 46 4.35 -4.80 -8.68
C ILE A 46 3.29 -3.84 -9.22
N CYS A 47 3.10 -2.70 -8.57
CA CYS A 47 2.14 -1.67 -9.00
C CYS A 47 2.46 -1.13 -10.41
N ARG A 48 3.75 -0.98 -10.75
CA ARG A 48 4.19 -0.50 -12.08
C ARG A 48 3.84 -1.43 -13.24
N GLY A 49 3.61 -2.70 -12.96
CA GLY A 49 3.14 -3.69 -13.94
C GLY A 49 1.63 -3.88 -13.94
N CYS A 50 0.88 -3.10 -13.15
CA CYS A 50 -0.57 -3.23 -13.06
C CYS A 50 -1.25 -2.50 -14.23
N ASP A 51 -1.96 -3.25 -15.07
CA ASP A 51 -2.72 -2.70 -16.20
C ASP A 51 -3.89 -1.80 -15.77
N TRP A 52 -4.35 -1.90 -14.53
CA TRP A 52 -5.43 -1.08 -13.99
C TRP A 52 -4.95 0.23 -13.33
N ALA A 53 -3.63 0.46 -13.26
CA ALA A 53 -3.08 1.61 -12.55
C ALA A 53 -3.58 2.98 -13.08
N ASP A 54 -3.88 3.08 -14.38
CA ASP A 54 -4.43 4.29 -15.00
C ASP A 54 -5.82 4.65 -14.44
N HIS A 55 -6.61 3.65 -14.05
CA HIS A 55 -7.92 3.85 -13.42
C HIS A 55 -7.83 3.96 -11.89
N CYS A 56 -6.75 3.48 -11.29
CA CYS A 56 -6.53 3.53 -9.84
C CYS A 56 -6.51 4.96 -9.29
N ASP A 57 -5.84 5.89 -9.98
CA ASP A 57 -5.75 7.30 -9.55
C ASP A 57 -7.14 7.95 -9.48
N ALA A 58 -7.96 7.76 -10.53
CA ALA A 58 -9.31 8.28 -10.62
C ALA A 58 -10.26 7.59 -9.61
N TRP A 59 -10.08 6.29 -9.37
CA TRP A 59 -10.83 5.59 -8.34
C TRP A 59 -10.51 6.15 -6.95
N LEU A 60 -9.23 6.40 -6.64
CA LEU A 60 -8.78 7.00 -5.38
C LEU A 60 -9.24 8.45 -5.19
N ASP A 61 -9.62 9.17 -6.26
CA ASP A 61 -10.19 10.51 -6.16
C ASP A 61 -11.63 10.50 -5.59
N SER A 62 -12.34 9.38 -5.76
CA SER A 62 -13.72 9.19 -5.26
C SER A 62 -13.79 8.35 -3.97
N HIS A 63 -12.68 7.74 -3.56
CA HIS A 63 -12.60 6.81 -2.43
C HIS A 63 -11.51 7.26 -1.45
N GLU A 64 -11.77 8.33 -0.70
CA GLU A 64 -10.81 8.86 0.28
C GLU A 64 -10.52 7.88 1.43
N LYS A 65 -11.52 7.08 1.82
CA LYS A 65 -11.39 6.05 2.85
C LYS A 65 -12.11 4.78 2.42
N VAL A 66 -11.41 3.66 2.51
CA VAL A 66 -11.90 2.32 2.19
C VAL A 66 -11.40 1.32 3.22
N THR A 67 -12.16 0.26 3.44
CA THR A 67 -11.76 -0.81 4.35
C THR A 67 -10.74 -1.76 3.73
N CYS A 68 -10.71 -1.85 2.41
CA CYS A 68 -9.77 -2.69 1.67
C CYS A 68 -9.43 -2.06 0.31
N PRO A 69 -8.24 -2.36 -0.24
CA PRO A 69 -7.95 -2.09 -1.65
C PRO A 69 -8.98 -2.75 -2.58
N PRO A 70 -9.15 -2.24 -3.80
CA PRO A 70 -10.02 -2.90 -4.77
C PRO A 70 -9.48 -4.30 -5.10
N GLU A 71 -10.36 -5.25 -5.41
CA GLU A 71 -10.01 -6.67 -5.59
C GLU A 71 -8.94 -6.91 -6.68
N ASN A 72 -8.84 -6.01 -7.64
CA ASN A 72 -7.86 -6.04 -8.73
C ASN A 72 -6.52 -5.37 -8.38
N CYS A 73 -6.36 -4.85 -7.16
CA CYS A 73 -5.09 -4.29 -6.69
C CYS A 73 -4.07 -5.43 -6.52
N LEU A 74 -2.98 -5.39 -7.28
CA LEU A 74 -1.92 -6.40 -7.18
C LEU A 74 -1.18 -6.40 -5.82
N ASN A 75 -1.33 -5.32 -5.04
CA ASN A 75 -0.77 -5.20 -3.70
C ASN A 75 -1.78 -5.53 -2.58
N LEU A 76 -2.99 -6.01 -2.91
CA LEU A 76 -4.07 -6.28 -1.96
C LEU A 76 -3.56 -7.05 -0.72
N SER A 77 -2.96 -8.22 -0.94
CA SER A 77 -2.48 -9.07 0.15
C SER A 77 -1.40 -8.42 1.01
N LYS A 78 -0.56 -7.53 0.44
CA LYS A 78 0.46 -6.83 1.22
C LYS A 78 -0.16 -5.73 2.08
N PHE A 79 -1.19 -5.03 1.59
CA PHE A 79 -1.94 -4.07 2.42
C PHE A 79 -2.68 -4.78 3.57
N GLU A 80 -3.34 -5.91 3.31
CA GLU A 80 -3.99 -6.72 4.34
C GLU A 80 -2.99 -7.20 5.40
N GLU A 81 -1.81 -7.68 4.97
CA GLU A 81 -0.74 -8.09 5.88
C GLU A 81 -0.28 -6.94 6.79
N LEU A 82 -0.06 -5.75 6.22
CA LEU A 82 0.38 -4.57 6.97
C LEU A 82 -0.69 -4.08 7.95
N GLU A 83 -1.97 -4.16 7.58
CA GLU A 83 -3.08 -3.85 8.48
C GLU A 83 -3.09 -4.79 9.70
N VAL A 84 -2.90 -6.10 9.48
CA VAL A 84 -2.82 -7.09 10.56
C VAL A 84 -1.63 -6.81 11.47
N ARG A 85 -0.45 -6.52 10.90
CA ARG A 85 0.76 -6.18 11.69
C ARG A 85 0.55 -4.90 12.50
N ALA A 86 -0.07 -3.88 11.91
CA ALA A 86 -0.39 -2.63 12.59
C ALA A 86 -1.34 -2.83 13.77
N LYS A 87 -2.40 -3.62 13.61
CA LYS A 87 -3.32 -3.99 14.70
C LYS A 87 -2.61 -4.74 15.82
N ALA A 88 -1.82 -5.75 15.47
CA ALA A 88 -1.04 -6.51 16.46
C ALA A 88 -0.03 -5.63 17.22
N ARG A 89 0.53 -4.60 16.58
CA ARG A 89 1.40 -3.62 17.23
C ARG A 89 0.63 -2.70 18.17
N ALA A 90 -0.53 -2.20 17.75
CA ALA A 90 -1.39 -1.35 18.58
C ALA A 90 -1.84 -2.08 19.86
N GLU A 91 -2.20 -3.36 19.75
CA GLU A 91 -2.55 -4.21 20.90
C GLU A 91 -1.36 -4.44 21.85
N LYS A 92 -0.15 -4.60 21.31
CA LYS A 92 1.08 -4.77 22.12
C LYS A 92 1.58 -3.46 22.74
N GLY A 93 1.27 -2.32 22.12
CA GLY A 93 1.60 -0.97 22.63
C GLY A 93 0.63 -0.46 23.69
N GLY A 94 -0.44 -1.19 24.00
CA GLY A 94 -1.47 -0.83 24.99
C GLY A 94 -1.10 -1.09 26.46
N VAL A 95 0.18 -1.24 26.81
CA VAL A 95 0.64 -1.35 28.22
C VAL A 95 1.71 -0.29 28.51
N GLU A 96 1.26 0.85 29.02
CA GLU A 96 1.88 1.79 29.98
C GLU A 96 0.96 3.04 30.00
N CYS A 97 0.32 3.48 31.10
CA CYS A 97 0.55 3.33 32.53
C CYS A 97 -0.64 2.72 33.29
#